data_AF-A0A2V7PEN5-F1
#
_entry.id   AF-A0A2V7PEN5-F1
#
_cell.length_a   1.000
_cell.length_b   1.000
_cell.length_c   1.000
_cell.angle_alpha   90.00
_cell.angle_beta   90.00
_cell.angle_gamma   90.00
#
_symmetry.space_group_name_H-M   'P 1'
#
loop_
_entity.id
_entity.type
_entity.pdbx_description
1 polymer ?
#
loop_
_entity_poly.entity_id
_entity_poly.type
_entity_poly.pdbx_seq_one_letter_code
_entity_poly.pdbx_strand_id
1 'polypeptide(L)'
;MVERQSREERPEQERVEFLYPEYHLVVMRECCHPVSTVMARHIERQLERWPRPRWVTFVDLSGARIRVRAGAIEGLEHSTPETRELWRRFREEREQEDPPGL
;
A
#
# COMPACT_ATOMS: atom_id res chain seq x y z
N MET A 1 -6.67 6.60 31.17
CA MET A 1 -7.45 5.66 30.33
C MET A 1 -7.48 6.30 28.95
N VAL A 2 -6.63 5.87 28.02
CA VAL A 2 -6.53 6.48 26.69
C VAL A 2 -7.36 5.61 25.75
N GLU A 3 -8.52 6.11 25.37
CA GLU A 3 -9.40 5.48 24.39
C GLU A 3 -8.63 5.31 23.09
N ARG A 4 -8.48 4.05 22.66
CA ARG A 4 -7.99 3.71 21.34
C ARG A 4 -9.02 4.21 20.34
N GLN A 5 -8.77 5.36 19.74
CA GLN A 5 -9.56 5.84 18.60
C GLN A 5 -9.40 4.81 17.47
N SER A 6 -10.43 4.01 17.29
CA SER A 6 -10.64 3.18 16.10
C SER A 6 -10.66 4.11 14.89
N ARG A 7 -9.50 4.20 14.23
CA ARG A 7 -9.26 5.08 13.08
C ARG A 7 -10.26 4.75 11.99
N GLU A 8 -11.05 5.74 11.58
CA GLU A 8 -11.96 5.72 10.42
C GLU A 8 -11.17 5.57 9.10
N GLU A 9 -10.44 4.46 8.91
CA GLU A 9 -9.64 4.21 7.69
C GLU A 9 -10.48 3.67 6.52
N ARG A 10 -11.69 3.16 6.80
CA ARG A 10 -12.57 2.50 5.82
C ARG A 10 -13.07 3.37 4.65
N PRO A 11 -13.42 4.67 4.81
CA PRO A 11 -13.99 5.44 3.71
C PRO A 11 -12.96 5.83 2.64
N GLU A 12 -11.68 5.98 2.99
CA GLU A 12 -10.65 6.34 1.99
C GLU A 12 -10.26 5.13 1.14
N GLN A 13 -10.14 3.95 1.76
CA GLN A 13 -9.75 2.73 1.06
C GLN A 13 -10.82 2.28 0.05
N GLU A 14 -12.10 2.30 0.43
CA GLU A 14 -13.22 2.01 -0.50
C GLU A 14 -13.28 3.00 -1.67
N ARG A 15 -13.00 4.30 -1.42
CA ARG A 15 -12.95 5.31 -2.48
C ARG A 15 -11.80 5.09 -3.45
N VAL A 16 -10.63 4.70 -2.94
CA VAL A 16 -9.47 4.36 -3.77
C VAL A 16 -9.79 3.15 -4.64
N GLU A 17 -10.37 2.09 -4.09
CA GLU A 17 -10.74 0.90 -4.84
C GLU A 17 -11.80 1.17 -5.92
N PHE A 18 -12.75 2.07 -5.65
CA PHE A 18 -13.76 2.47 -6.63
C PHE A 18 -13.18 3.29 -7.79
N LEU A 19 -12.29 4.25 -7.51
CA LEU A 19 -11.71 5.14 -8.51
C LEU A 19 -10.54 4.51 -9.28
N TYR A 20 -9.88 3.53 -8.66
CA TYR A 20 -8.72 2.83 -9.19
C TYR A 20 -8.93 1.32 -9.03
N PRO A 21 -9.58 0.68 -10.02
CA PRO A 21 -9.83 -0.75 -10.01
C PRO A 21 -8.52 -1.53 -9.78
N GLU A 22 -7.45 -1.03 -10.39
CA GLU A 22 -6.07 -1.50 -10.24
C GLU A 22 -5.15 -0.36 -9.76
N TYR A 23 -4.34 -0.65 -8.76
CA TYR A 23 -3.29 0.25 -8.26
C TYR A 23 -2.11 -0.57 -7.76
N HIS A 24 -0.99 0.08 -7.48
CA HIS A 24 0.17 -0.57 -6.87
C HIS A 24 0.38 -0.04 -5.45
N LEU A 25 0.91 -0.86 -4.57
CA LEU A 25 1.35 -0.46 -3.24
C LEU A 25 2.86 -0.31 -3.25
N VAL A 26 3.35 0.87 -2.85
CA VAL A 26 4.74 1.04 -2.44
C VAL A 26 4.86 0.46 -1.04
N VAL A 27 5.51 -0.69 -0.91
CA VAL A 27 5.61 -1.40 0.37
C VAL A 27 6.88 -0.99 1.11
N MET A 28 6.70 -0.66 2.38
CA MET A 28 7.76 -0.41 3.35
C MET A 28 7.38 -1.13 4.65
N ARG A 29 8.38 -1.35 5.51
CA ARG A 29 8.22 -2.10 6.76
C ARG A 29 6.99 -1.77 7.61
N GLU A 30 6.66 -0.49 7.75
CA GLU A 30 5.64 -0.01 8.70
C GLU A 30 4.42 0.61 8.01
N CYS A 31 4.45 0.78 6.69
CA CYS A 31 3.35 1.40 5.95
C CYS A 31 3.43 1.09 4.46
N CYS A 32 2.30 1.30 3.78
CA CYS A 32 2.21 1.23 2.34
C CYS A 32 1.54 2.48 1.77
N HIS A 33 1.91 2.85 0.54
CA HIS A 33 1.26 3.95 -0.17
C HIS A 33 0.66 3.46 -1.49
N PRO A 34 -0.65 3.64 -1.72
CA PRO A 34 -1.25 3.31 -3.00
C PRO A 34 -0.84 4.32 -4.06
N VAL A 35 -0.36 3.85 -5.19
CA VAL A 35 0.09 4.67 -6.32
C VAL A 35 -0.53 4.15 -7.62
N SER A 36 -0.66 5.02 -8.61
CA SER A 36 -1.10 4.60 -9.95
C SER A 36 -0.06 3.71 -10.62
N THR A 37 -0.47 2.92 -11.61
CA THR A 37 0.46 2.10 -12.43
C THR A 37 1.54 2.93 -13.11
N VAL A 38 1.21 4.15 -13.55
CA VAL A 38 2.19 5.08 -14.14
C VAL A 38 3.25 5.48 -13.11
N MET A 39 2.82 5.76 -11.88
CA MET A 39 3.73 6.15 -10.80
C MET A 39 4.56 4.97 -10.31
N ALA A 40 3.99 3.77 -10.21
CA ALA A 40 4.73 2.55 -9.88
C ALA A 40 5.89 2.32 -10.87
N ARG A 41 5.61 2.35 -12.18
CA ARG A 41 6.64 2.24 -13.23
C ARG A 41 7.68 3.35 -13.16
N HIS A 42 7.28 4.55 -12.76
CA HIS A 42 8.21 5.65 -12.54
C HIS A 42 9.17 5.35 -11.38
N ILE A 43 8.65 4.83 -10.27
CA ILE A 43 9.44 4.41 -9.10
C ILE A 43 10.40 3.27 -9.47
N GLU A 44 9.94 2.23 -10.17
CA GLU A 44 10.78 1.11 -10.64
C GLU A 44 12.00 1.61 -11.41
N ARG A 45 11.77 2.46 -12.42
CA ARG A 45 12.84 3.05 -13.22
C ARG A 45 13.83 3.86 -12.39
N GLN A 46 13.37 4.55 -11.34
CA GLN A 46 14.28 5.25 -10.43
C GLN A 46 15.12 4.26 -9.63
N LEU A 47 14.54 3.16 -9.14
CA LEU A 47 15.21 2.16 -8.34
C LEU A 47 16.24 1.34 -9.14
N GLU A 48 15.96 1.09 -10.42
CA GLU A 48 16.84 0.38 -11.36
C GLU A 48 18.00 1.23 -11.89
N ARG A 49 17.91 2.57 -11.76
CA ARG A 49 18.94 3.48 -12.28
C ARG A 49 20.28 3.25 -11.58
N TRP A 50 21.38 3.35 -12.34
CA TRP A 50 22.74 3.44 -11.80
C TRP A 50 23.35 4.84 -12.04
N PRO A 51 23.91 5.51 -11.01
CA PRO A 51 23.85 5.13 -9.58
C PRO A 51 22.42 5.25 -9.04
N ARG A 52 22.04 4.33 -8.14
CA ARG A 52 20.71 4.32 -7.52
C ARG A 52 20.51 5.60 -6.71
N PRO A 53 19.39 6.32 -6.86
CA PRO A 53 19.12 7.51 -6.08
C PRO A 53 19.01 7.16 -4.59
N ARG A 54 19.52 8.03 -3.72
CA ARG A 54 19.38 7.86 -2.26
C ARG A 54 17.95 8.06 -1.77
N TRP A 55 17.19 8.89 -2.47
CA TRP A 55 15.82 9.28 -2.16
C TRP A 55 14.93 9.12 -3.38
N VAL A 56 13.73 8.58 -3.18
CA VAL A 56 12.67 8.53 -4.18
C VAL A 56 11.56 9.45 -3.71
N THR A 57 11.00 10.23 -4.63
CA THR A 57 9.83 11.09 -4.39
C THR A 57 8.74 10.71 -5.35
N PHE A 58 7.52 10.53 -4.84
CA PHE A 58 6.36 10.16 -5.62
C PHE A 58 5.10 10.81 -5.04
N VAL A 59 3.99 10.71 -5.77
CA VAL A 59 2.67 11.15 -5.33
C VAL A 59 1.76 9.93 -5.23
N ASP A 60 1.10 9.75 -4.10
CA ASP A 60 0.16 8.66 -3.88
C ASP A 60 -1.25 9.00 -4.42
N LEU A 61 -2.18 8.04 -4.39
CA LEU A 61 -3.54 8.23 -4.90
C LEU A 61 -4.37 9.22 -4.07
N SER A 62 -3.96 9.55 -2.84
CA SER A 62 -4.57 10.64 -2.06
C SER A 62 -4.10 12.02 -2.53
N GLY A 63 -3.05 12.07 -3.37
CA GLY A 63 -2.38 13.30 -3.79
C GLY A 63 -1.25 13.73 -2.86
N ALA A 64 -0.93 12.96 -1.82
CA ALA A 64 0.16 13.27 -0.91
C ALA A 64 1.52 13.07 -1.60
N ARG A 65 2.42 14.04 -1.43
CA ARG A 65 3.79 13.94 -1.93
C ARG A 65 4.68 13.26 -0.90
N ILE A 66 5.13 12.07 -1.22
CA ILE A 66 5.90 11.21 -0.33
C ILE A 66 7.37 11.23 -0.74
N ARG A 67 8.28 11.31 0.23
CA ARG A 67 9.73 11.23 0.02
C ARG A 67 10.34 10.22 0.98
N VAL A 68 10.96 9.18 0.42
CA VAL A 68 11.52 8.07 1.21
C VAL A 68 12.91 7.68 0.72
N ARG A 69 13.65 6.96 1.57
CA ARG A 69 14.93 6.36 1.16
C ARG A 69 14.65 5.26 0.14
N ALA A 70 15.45 5.21 -0.92
CA ALA A 70 15.29 4.16 -1.93
C ALA A 70 15.43 2.75 -1.34
N GLY A 71 16.26 2.58 -0.30
CA GLY A 71 16.43 1.30 0.41
C GLY A 71 15.36 1.01 1.47
N ALA A 72 14.41 1.92 1.72
CA ALA A 72 13.26 1.65 2.58
C ALA A 72 12.08 1.05 1.79
N ILE A 73 12.09 1.18 0.46
CA ILE A 73 11.13 0.53 -0.42
C ILE A 73 11.53 -0.94 -0.54
N GLU A 74 10.70 -1.80 0.03
CA GLU A 74 10.89 -3.25 0.05
C GLU A 74 10.36 -3.88 -1.25
N GLY A 75 9.30 -3.30 -1.82
CA GLY A 75 8.71 -3.76 -3.06
C GLY A 75 7.61 -2.86 -3.61
N LEU A 76 7.14 -3.24 -4.80
CA LEU A 76 5.93 -2.72 -5.43
C LEU A 76 5.00 -3.90 -5.66
N GLU A 77 3.84 -3.88 -5.02
CA GLU A 77 2.84 -4.95 -5.15
C GLU A 77 1.67 -4.48 -6.00
N HIS A 78 1.22 -5.30 -6.94
CA HIS A 78 0.05 -4.99 -7.75
C HIS A 78 -1.22 -5.40 -7.00
N SER A 79 -2.11 -4.43 -6.74
CA SER A 79 -3.41 -4.66 -6.14
C SER A 79 -4.50 -4.64 -7.21
N THR A 80 -4.94 -5.83 -7.59
CA THR A 80 -6.12 -6.05 -8.44
C THR A 80 -7.34 -6.41 -7.60
N PRO A 81 -8.56 -6.26 -8.13
CA PRO A 81 -9.78 -6.71 -7.44
C PRO A 81 -9.70 -8.17 -6.99
N GLU A 82 -9.12 -9.05 -7.81
CA GLU A 82 -8.95 -10.47 -7.53
C GLU A 82 -7.99 -10.70 -6.36
N THR A 83 -6.85 -9.99 -6.33
CA THR A 83 -5.91 -10.09 -5.20
C THR A 83 -6.54 -9.58 -3.90
N ARG A 84 -7.33 -8.51 -3.94
CA ARG A 84 -8.03 -7.98 -2.76
C ARG A 84 -9.08 -8.96 -2.25
N GLU A 85 -9.84 -9.59 -3.15
CA GLU A 85 -10.80 -10.63 -2.79
C GLU A 85 -10.12 -11.83 -2.13
N LEU A 86 -9.00 -12.31 -2.69
CA LEU A 86 -8.20 -13.38 -2.09
C LEU A 86 -7.70 -13.00 -0.69
N TRP A 87 -7.20 -11.78 -0.51
CA TRP A 87 -6.75 -11.29 0.80
C TRP A 87 -7.88 -11.17 1.82
N ARG A 88 -9.08 -10.76 1.40
CA ARG A 88 -10.27 -10.75 2.27
C ARG A 88 -10.61 -12.15 2.75
N ARG A 89 -10.70 -13.12 1.83
CA ARG A 89 -10.98 -14.53 2.19
C ARG A 89 -9.92 -15.11 3.11
N PHE A 90 -8.65 -14.90 2.79
CA PHE A 90 -7.55 -15.36 3.64
C PHE A 90 -7.66 -14.79 5.07
N ARG A 91 -8.04 -13.50 5.20
CA ARG A 91 -8.24 -12.88 6.52
C ARG A 91 -9.43 -13.49 7.26
N GLU A 92 -10.55 -13.69 6.57
CA GLU A 92 -11.75 -14.34 7.13
C GLU A 92 -11.47 -15.78 7.59
N GLU A 93 -10.67 -16.54 6.84
CA GLU A 93 -10.22 -17.88 7.22
C GLU A 93 -9.32 -17.83 8.46
N ARG A 94 -8.35 -16.91 8.48
CA ARG A 94 -7.44 -16.75 9.64
C ARG A 94 -8.14 -16.32 10.92
N GLU A 95 -9.13 -15.44 10.84
CA GLU A 95 -9.92 -15.03 12.00
C GLU A 95 -10.76 -16.18 12.58
N GLN A 96 -11.11 -17.17 11.76
CA GLN A 96 -11.78 -18.39 12.21
C GLN A 96 -10.80 -19.40 12.85
N GLU A 97 -9.55 -19.45 12.39
CA GLU A 97 -8.52 -20.36 12.94
C GLU A 97 -7.92 -19.87 14.26
N ASP A 98 -7.73 -18.55 14.44
CA ASP A 98 -7.14 -17.93 15.62
C ASP A 98 -7.92 -16.65 16.01
N PRO A 99 -9.07 -16.79 16.68
CA PRO A 99 -9.91 -15.65 17.00
C PRO A 99 -9.16 -14.74 17.98
N PRO A 100 -9.11 -13.42 17.74
CA PRO A 100 -8.37 -12.50 18.61
C PRO A 100 -8.97 -12.50 20.02
N GLY A 101 -8.29 -13.16 20.96
CA GLY A 101 -8.65 -13.14 22.39
C GLY A 101 -8.71 -14.49 23.13
N LEU A 102 -8.15 -15.59 22.60
CA LEU A 102 -7.91 -16.81 23.37
C LEU A 102 -6.51 -16.84 24.00
#